data_AF-A0A973A1Y2-F1
#
_entry.id   AF-A0A973A1Y2-F1
#
_cell.length_a   1.000
_cell.length_b   1.000
_cell.length_c   1.000
_cell.angle_alpha   90.00
_cell.angle_beta   90.00
_cell.angle_gamma   90.00
#
_symmetry.space_group_name_H-M   'P 1'
#
loop_
_entity.id
_entity.type
_entity.pdbx_description
1 polymer ?
#
loop_
_entity_poly.entity_id
_entity_poly.type
_entity_poly.pdbx_seq_one_letter_code
_entity_poly.pdbx_strand_id
1 'polypeptide(L)' 'CKYVRIDAYERSPLSGLHIKNCRFMNVRSGNNILNHVNGLKVENVKINGRLVDDQLENL' A
#
# COMPACT_ATOMS: atom_id res chain seq x y z
N CYS A 1 -9.88 -13.41 -4.65
CA CYS A 1 -9.81 -11.96 -4.87
C CYS A 1 -8.41 -11.47 -4.50
N LYS A 2 -7.75 -10.64 -5.33
CA LYS A 2 -6.39 -10.13 -5.04
C LYS A 2 -6.49 -8.75 -4.38
N TYR A 3 -5.79 -8.57 -3.27
CA TYR A 3 -5.65 -7.31 -2.54
C TYR A 3 -4.22 -7.18 -2.03
N VAL A 4 -3.79 -5.95 -1.79
CA VAL A 4 -2.54 -5.66 -1.06
C VAL A 4 -2.94 -5.17 0.32
N ARG A 5 -2.59 -5.91 1.37
CA ARG A 5 -2.93 -5.58 2.76
C ARG A 5 -1.68 -5.59 3.62
N ILE A 6 -1.48 -4.51 4.36
CA ILE A 6 -0.42 -4.37 5.36
C ILE A 6 -1.10 -3.89 6.62
N ASP A 7 -1.06 -4.72 7.66
CA ASP A 7 -1.80 -4.50 8.89
C ASP A 7 -0.91 -4.89 10.06
N ALA A 8 -0.62 -3.91 10.90
CA ALA A 8 0.19 -4.08 12.10
C ALA A 8 -0.65 -3.80 13.35
N TYR A 9 -0.11 -4.19 14.51
CA TYR A 9 -0.75 -3.91 15.78
C TYR A 9 -0.58 -2.43 16.12
N GLU A 10 -1.64 -1.80 16.64
CA GLU A 10 -1.58 -0.41 17.11
C GLU A 10 -0.46 -0.17 18.13
N ARG A 11 -0.30 -1.11 19.09
CA ARG A 11 0.76 -1.06 20.12
C ARG A 11 2.18 -1.30 19.59
N SER A 12 2.32 -1.74 18.34
CA SER A 12 3.60 -2.05 17.70
C SER A 12 3.47 -1.82 16.19
N PRO A 13 3.42 -0.55 15.77
CA PRO A 13 3.19 -0.20 14.37
C PRO A 13 4.38 -0.65 13.51
N LEU A 14 4.11 -1.03 12.26
CA LEU A 14 5.15 -1.32 11.29
C LEU A 14 5.84 -0.01 10.90
N SER A 15 7.16 0.04 10.95
CA SER A 15 7.93 1.23 10.58
C SER A 15 9.00 0.93 9.54
N GLY A 16 9.36 1.94 8.74
CA GLY A 16 10.47 1.85 7.78
C GLY A 16 10.18 1.00 6.54
N LEU A 17 8.91 0.76 6.21
CA LEU A 17 8.54 -0.02 5.03
C LEU A 17 8.78 0.79 3.74
N HIS A 18 9.50 0.21 2.80
CA HIS A 18 9.72 0.78 1.46
C HIS A 18 9.28 -0.22 0.40
N ILE A 19 8.32 0.17 -0.44
CA ILE A 19 7.87 -0.60 -1.60
C ILE A 19 8.35 0.11 -2.85
N LYS A 20 9.21 -0.56 -3.64
CA LYS A 20 9.86 0.03 -4.80
C LYS A 20 9.72 -0.85 -6.03
N ASN A 21 9.40 -0.23 -7.18
CA ASN A 21 9.35 -0.88 -8.49
C ASN A 21 8.38 -2.07 -8.59
N CYS A 22 7.30 -2.07 -7.80
CA CYS A 22 6.32 -3.15 -7.78
C CYS A 22 5.12 -2.88 -8.71
N ARG A 23 4.55 -3.96 -9.28
CA ARG A 23 3.30 -3.90 -10.06
C ARG A 23 2.30 -4.90 -9.53
N PHE A 24 1.17 -4.41 -9.06
CA PHE A 24 0.05 -5.22 -8.58
C PHE A 24 -1.08 -5.17 -9.60
N MET A 25 -1.43 -6.32 -10.17
CA MET A 25 -2.42 -6.45 -11.25
C MET A 25 -3.67 -7.17 -10.76
N ASN A 26 -4.83 -6.74 -11.27
CA ASN A 26 -6.16 -7.29 -10.94
C ASN A 26 -6.49 -7.21 -9.44
N VAL A 27 -6.05 -6.14 -8.78
CA VAL A 27 -6.39 -5.82 -7.39
C VAL A 27 -7.80 -5.23 -7.36
N ARG A 28 -8.67 -5.67 -6.44
CA ARG A 28 -9.99 -5.01 -6.30
C ARG A 28 -9.81 -3.62 -5.69
N SER A 29 -10.37 -2.59 -6.33
CA SER A 29 -10.43 -1.23 -5.79
C SER A 29 -11.32 -1.20 -4.54
N GLY A 30 -10.88 -0.50 -3.50
CA GLY A 30 -11.68 -0.22 -2.31
C GLY A 30 -11.34 -0.99 -1.03
N ASN A 31 -10.18 -1.66 -0.94
CA ASN A 31 -9.76 -2.32 0.31
C ASN A 31 -8.24 -2.58 0.40
N ASN A 32 -7.43 -1.68 -0.16
CA ASN A 32 -6.00 -1.70 0.14
C ASN A 32 -5.85 -1.13 1.55
N ILE A 33 -5.69 -2.01 2.54
CA ILE A 33 -5.68 -1.62 3.95
C ILE A 33 -4.22 -1.44 4.36
N LEU A 34 -3.83 -0.21 4.65
CA LEU A 34 -2.58 0.16 5.32
C LEU A 34 -2.92 0.57 6.75
N ASN A 35 -2.88 -0.36 7.68
CA ASN A 35 -3.22 -0.10 9.08
C ASN A 35 -1.97 -0.12 9.95
N HIS A 36 -1.83 0.93 10.79
CA HIS A 36 -0.74 1.09 11.76
C HIS A 36 0.66 0.98 11.13
N VAL A 37 0.83 1.61 9.95
CA VAL A 37 2.12 1.70 9.25
C VAL A 37 2.63 3.13 9.33
N ASN A 38 3.80 3.31 9.94
CA ASN A 38 4.47 4.61 10.07
C ASN A 38 5.63 4.72 9.08
N GLY A 39 5.67 5.79 8.30
CA GLY A 39 6.77 6.07 7.37
C GLY A 39 6.85 5.12 6.18
N LEU A 40 5.69 4.70 5.65
CA LEU A 40 5.63 3.98 4.37
C LEU A 40 6.21 4.87 3.26
N LYS A 41 7.20 4.33 2.54
CA LYS A 41 7.72 4.93 1.32
C LYS A 41 7.29 4.08 0.12
N VAL A 42 6.79 4.75 -0.91
CA VAL A 42 6.36 4.11 -2.15
C VAL A 42 7.09 4.78 -3.31
N GLU A 43 7.80 4.00 -4.12
CA GLU A 43 8.57 4.51 -5.26
C GLU A 43 8.27 3.67 -6.51
N ASN A 44 7.71 4.31 -7.55
CA ASN A 44 7.39 3.63 -8.82
C ASN A 44 6.55 2.34 -8.64
N VAL A 45 5.52 2.41 -7.79
CA VAL A 45 4.58 1.30 -7.58
C VAL A 45 3.33 1.54 -8.41
N LYS A 46 2.84 0.49 -9.08
CA LYS A 46 1.61 0.54 -9.89
C LYS A 46 0.57 -0.45 -9.38
N ILE A 47 -0.66 0.01 -9.18
CA ILE A 47 -1.83 -0.82 -8.87
C ILE A 47 -2.81 -0.69 -10.03
N ASN A 48 -3.15 -1.81 -10.67
CA ASN A 48 -4.02 -1.85 -11.85
C ASN A 48 -3.61 -0.85 -12.95
N GLY A 49 -2.30 -0.73 -13.18
CA GLY A 49 -1.74 0.18 -14.18
C GLY A 49 -1.62 1.64 -13.75
N ARG A 50 -2.19 2.04 -12.60
CA ARG A 50 -2.09 3.41 -12.06
C ARG A 50 -0.96 3.52 -11.05
N LEU A 51 -0.20 4.61 -11.08
CA LEU A 51 0.83 4.89 -10.07
C LEU A 51 0.16 5.15 -8.71
N VAL A 52 0.82 4.72 -7.63
CA VAL A 52 0.26 4.79 -6.27
C VAL A 52 0.35 6.19 -5.65
N ASP A 53 1.17 7.10 -6.19
CA ASP A 53 1.23 8.50 -5.72
C ASP A 53 -0.14 9.19 -5.73
N ASP A 54 -0.96 8.94 -6.75
CA ASP A 54 -2.30 9.55 -6.90
C ASP A 54 -3.37 8.93 -5.97
N GLN A 55 -3.02 7.93 -5.16
CA GLN A 55 -3.97 7.15 -4.36
C GLN A 55 -3.70 7.23 -2.85
N LEU A 56 -2.59 7.81 -2.42
CA LEU A 56 -2.29 7.98 -0.99
C LEU A 56 -3.21 8.98 -0.28
N GLU A 57 -3.92 9.85 -1.01
CA GLU A 57 -4.96 10.72 -0.43
C GLU A 57 -6.28 10.00 -0.13
N ASN A 58 -6.46 8.76 -0.61
CA ASN A 58 -7.71 7.99 -0.45
C ASN A 58 -7.46 6.55 0.05
N LEU A 59 -6.32 6.30 0.72
CA LEU A 59 -6.00 5.04 1.39
C LEU A 59 -6.05 5.18 2.91
#